data_AF-A0A7S0Q795-F1
#
_entry.id   AF-A0A7S0Q795-F1
#
_cell.length_a   1.000
_cell.length_b   1.000
_cell.length_c   1.000
_cell.angle_alpha   90.00
_cell.angle_beta   90.00
_cell.angle_gamma   90.00
#
_symmetry.space_group_name_H-M   'P 1'
#
loop_
_entity.id
_entity.type
_entity.pdbx_description
1 polymer ?
#
loop_
_entity_poly.entity_id
_entity_poly.type
_entity_poly.pdbx_seq_one_letter_code
_entity_poly.pdbx_strand_id
1 'polypeptide(L)'
;LHEVLACVLGEGYRLHPHCRAHLRRRGAHTTMWHVDAYKGMPWSSGRTHEPHCAIVCYYPQDVTLEMGPTELLPGSQYYRGDSDRQHYSRGHIPELQKQLSHR
;
A
#
# COMPACT_ATOMS: atom_id res chain seq x y z
N LEU A 1 -4.68 12.72 13.44
CA LEU A 1 -4.58 12.29 12.03
C LEU A 1 -4.19 13.44 11.09
N HIS A 2 -4.85 14.60 11.16
CA HIS A 2 -4.52 15.75 10.30
C HIS A 2 -3.04 16.17 10.36
N GLU A 3 -2.48 16.40 11.55
CA GLU A 3 -1.07 16.79 11.74
C GLU A 3 -0.09 15.76 11.17
N VAL A 4 -0.37 14.46 11.38
CA VAL A 4 0.45 13.36 10.83
C VAL A 4 0.43 13.38 9.31
N LEU A 5 -0.73 13.58 8.69
CA LEU A 5 -0.84 13.67 7.23
C LEU A 5 -0.14 14.92 6.68
N ALA A 6 -0.25 16.06 7.37
CA ALA A 6 0.46 17.28 7.01
C ALA A 6 1.99 17.12 7.11
N CYS A 7 2.50 16.43 8.12
CA CYS A 7 3.93 16.12 8.23
C CYS A 7 4.44 15.21 7.11
N VAL A 8 3.63 14.26 6.63
CA VAL A 8 4.06 13.27 5.62
C VAL A 8 3.86 13.78 4.19
N LEU A 9 2.78 14.52 3.92
CA LEU A 9 2.36 14.92 2.57
C LEU A 9 2.41 16.43 2.31
N GLY A 10 2.75 17.22 3.33
CA GLY A 10 2.72 18.69 3.30
C GLY A 10 1.36 19.29 3.66
N GLU A 11 1.36 20.55 4.08
CA GLU A 11 0.16 21.28 4.55
C GLU A 11 -0.96 21.39 3.49
N GLY A 12 -0.60 21.31 2.21
CA GLY A 12 -1.54 21.39 1.09
C GLY A 12 -2.17 20.07 0.67
N TYR A 13 -2.03 18.99 1.46
CA TYR A 13 -2.58 17.69 1.10
C TYR A 13 -4.10 17.77 0.92
N ARG A 14 -4.63 16.94 0.02
CA ARG A 14 -6.06 16.88 -0.29
C ARG A 14 -6.57 15.47 -0.08
N LEU A 15 -7.79 15.36 0.44
CA LEU A 15 -8.48 14.09 0.45
C LEU A 15 -8.88 13.72 -0.98
N HIS A 16 -8.48 12.52 -1.39
CA HIS A 16 -8.88 12.00 -2.68
C HIS A 16 -10.38 11.62 -2.61
N PRO A 17 -11.22 11.99 -3.60
CA PRO A 17 -12.67 11.80 -3.51
C PRO A 17 -13.09 10.32 -3.49
N HIS A 18 -12.24 9.43 -3.99
CA HIS A 18 -12.47 7.99 -3.96
C HIS A 18 -12.16 7.41 -2.56
N CYS A 19 -13.18 7.44 -1.69
CA CYS A 19 -13.25 6.66 -0.47
C CYS A 19 -14.07 5.40 -0.74
N ARG A 20 -13.48 4.21 -0.61
CA ARG A 20 -14.17 2.94 -0.87
C ARG A 20 -14.26 2.10 0.40
N ALA A 21 -15.48 1.66 0.72
CA ALA A 21 -15.71 0.64 1.73
C ALA A 21 -15.36 -0.74 1.17
N HIS A 22 -14.48 -1.46 1.86
CA HIS A 22 -14.10 -2.82 1.50
C HIS A 22 -14.73 -3.80 2.50
N LEU A 23 -15.75 -4.54 2.05
CA LEU A 23 -16.35 -5.61 2.82
C LEU A 23 -15.67 -6.94 2.49
N ARG A 24 -15.05 -7.56 3.50
CA ARG A 24 -14.42 -8.88 3.36
C ARG A 24 -15.36 -9.96 3.87
N ARG A 25 -15.82 -10.84 2.99
CA ARG A 25 -16.68 -11.99 3.37
C ARG A 25 -15.85 -13.02 4.11
N ARG A 26 -16.45 -13.68 5.10
CA ARG A 26 -15.83 -14.81 5.82
C ARG A 26 -15.42 -15.89 4.81
N GLY A 27 -14.20 -16.40 4.94
CA GLY A 27 -13.64 -17.42 4.06
C GLY A 27 -13.19 -16.91 2.68
N ALA A 28 -13.20 -15.59 2.42
CA ALA A 28 -12.65 -15.06 1.19
C ALA A 28 -11.13 -15.27 1.11
N HIS A 29 -10.65 -15.73 -0.04
CA HIS A 29 -9.22 -15.92 -0.32
C HIS A 29 -8.42 -14.61 -0.18
N THR A 30 -7.11 -14.75 0.07
CA THR A 30 -6.19 -13.62 0.12
C THR A 30 -6.05 -13.00 -1.27
N THR A 31 -5.88 -11.68 -1.33
CA THR A 31 -5.47 -11.00 -2.55
C THR A 31 -3.97 -11.16 -2.74
N MET A 32 -3.50 -11.20 -3.97
CA MET A 32 -2.06 -11.12 -4.25
C MET A 32 -1.46 -9.84 -3.66
N TRP A 33 -0.17 -9.88 -3.33
CA TRP A 33 0.60 -8.69 -2.99
C TRP A 33 0.47 -7.64 -4.08
N HIS A 34 0.12 -6.42 -3.66
CA HIS A 34 0.03 -5.28 -4.55
C HIS A 34 0.36 -3.98 -3.83
N VAL A 35 0.73 -2.98 -4.63
CA VAL A 35 0.76 -1.59 -4.18
C VAL A 35 -0.45 -0.89 -4.77
N ASP A 36 -1.21 -0.23 -3.91
CA ASP A 36 -2.32 0.60 -4.37
C ASP A 36 -1.79 1.82 -5.11
N ALA A 37 -2.20 1.95 -6.36
CA ALA A 37 -1.84 3.08 -7.19
C ALA A 37 -2.92 3.43 -8.21
N TYR A 38 -3.02 4.72 -8.53
CA TYR A 38 -3.98 5.22 -9.51
C TYR A 38 -3.51 4.90 -10.94
N LYS A 39 -4.16 3.96 -11.62
CA LYS A 39 -3.79 3.58 -12.99
C LYS A 39 -3.78 4.79 -13.93
N GLY A 40 -2.70 4.94 -14.71
CA GLY A 40 -2.61 5.93 -15.79
C GLY A 40 -1.91 7.25 -15.43
N MET A 41 -1.37 7.38 -14.21
CA MET A 41 -0.57 8.54 -13.83
C MET A 41 0.93 8.22 -13.93
N PRO A 42 1.79 9.06 -14.50
CA PRO A 42 3.23 8.79 -14.60
C PRO A 42 3.91 8.52 -13.23
N TRP A 43 3.41 9.15 -12.16
CA TRP A 43 3.87 8.94 -10.79
C TRP A 43 3.22 7.75 -10.08
N SER A 44 2.19 7.12 -10.67
CA SER A 44 1.47 6.00 -10.05
C SER A 44 2.24 4.68 -10.09
N SER A 45 3.41 4.62 -10.74
CA SER A 45 4.34 3.51 -10.52
C SER A 45 4.97 3.57 -9.11
N GLY A 46 4.73 4.67 -8.38
CA GLY A 46 4.58 4.69 -6.91
C GLY A 46 5.86 4.56 -6.11
N ARG A 47 7.03 4.71 -6.74
CA ARG A 47 8.34 4.48 -6.08
C ARG A 47 9.25 5.67 -6.28
N THR A 48 8.76 6.80 -5.82
CA THR A 48 9.49 8.05 -5.61
C THR A 48 10.23 7.99 -4.27
N HIS A 49 11.25 8.82 -4.08
CA HIS A 49 11.99 8.89 -2.82
C HIS A 49 11.16 9.54 -1.68
N GLU A 50 10.08 10.22 -2.05
CA GLU A 50 9.10 10.87 -1.18
C GLU A 50 7.71 10.25 -1.42
N PRO A 51 6.86 10.09 -0.39
CA PRO A 51 5.46 9.67 -0.58
C PRO A 51 4.60 10.82 -1.10
N HIS A 52 3.93 10.64 -2.24
CA HIS A 52 2.97 11.61 -2.79
C HIS A 52 1.52 11.35 -2.35
N CYS A 53 1.26 10.18 -1.77
CA CYS A 53 -0.05 9.79 -1.28
C CYS A 53 0.09 8.93 -0.03
N ALA A 54 -0.95 8.99 0.82
CA ALA A 54 -1.13 8.09 1.94
C ALA A 54 -2.53 7.47 1.85
N ILE A 55 -2.64 6.19 2.21
CA ILE A 55 -3.91 5.48 2.32
C ILE A 55 -4.22 5.31 3.80
N VAL A 56 -5.41 5.75 4.21
CA VAL A 56 -5.90 5.58 5.58
C VAL A 56 -6.93 4.47 5.59
N CYS A 57 -6.60 3.36 6.23
CA CYS A 57 -7.51 2.25 6.47
C CYS A 57 -8.20 2.44 7.82
N TYR A 58 -9.52 2.59 7.82
CA TYR A 58 -10.34 2.65 9.04
C TYR A 58 -11.13 1.36 9.18
N TYR A 59 -10.95 0.66 10.31
CA TYR A 59 -11.71 -0.52 10.67
C TYR A 59 -12.73 -0.12 11.74
N PRO A 60 -14.05 -0.15 11.44
CA PRO A 60 -15.09 0.27 12.38
C PRO A 60 -15.35 -0.75 13.51
N GLN A 61 -14.53 -1.79 13.59
CA GLN A 61 -14.64 -2.90 14.54
C GLN A 61 -13.25 -3.44 14.85
N ASP A 62 -13.11 -4.14 15.98
CA ASP A 62 -11.88 -4.87 16.30
C ASP A 62 -11.59 -5.94 15.25
N VAL A 63 -10.31 -6.06 14.88
CA VAL A 63 -9.84 -6.99 13.84
C VAL A 63 -9.02 -8.10 14.48
N THR A 64 -9.44 -9.35 14.28
CA THR A 64 -8.71 -10.54 14.73
C THR A 64 -7.96 -11.19 13.57
N LEU A 65 -6.97 -12.04 13.87
CA LEU A 65 -6.21 -12.77 12.86
C LEU A 65 -7.11 -13.66 11.97
N GLU A 66 -8.15 -14.27 12.55
CA GLU A 66 -9.09 -15.14 11.83
C GLU A 66 -9.91 -14.40 10.76
N MET A 67 -10.09 -13.08 10.89
CA MET A 67 -10.77 -12.26 9.89
C MET A 67 -9.91 -12.02 8.64
N GLY A 68 -8.61 -12.34 8.71
CA GLY A 68 -7.63 -12.05 7.67
C GLY A 68 -7.41 -10.54 7.52
N PRO A 69 -6.72 -9.90 8.48
CA PRO A 69 -6.42 -8.47 8.43
C PRO A 69 -5.61 -8.10 7.19
N THR A 70 -5.53 -6.80 6.89
CA THR A 70 -4.59 -6.31 5.88
C THR A 70 -3.17 -6.53 6.38
N GLU A 71 -2.38 -7.24 5.59
CA GLU A 71 -0.95 -7.43 5.83
C GLU A 71 -0.15 -6.35 5.11
N LEU A 72 0.86 -5.82 5.79
CA LEU A 72 1.81 -4.87 5.24
C LEU A 72 3.18 -5.52 5.16
N LEU A 73 3.93 -5.22 4.10
CA LEU A 73 5.35 -5.53 4.03
C LEU A 73 6.16 -4.25 4.34
N PRO A 74 6.76 -4.13 5.53
CA PRO A 74 7.45 -2.91 5.91
C PRO A 74 8.61 -2.58 4.97
N GLY A 75 8.72 -1.31 4.55
CA GLY A 75 9.82 -0.85 3.69
C GLY A 75 9.61 -1.11 2.19
N SER A 76 8.54 -1.82 1.79
CA SER A 76 8.30 -2.15 0.38
C SER A 76 7.80 -0.98 -0.47
N GLN A 77 7.46 0.16 0.13
CA GLN A 77 6.93 1.32 -0.58
C GLN A 77 7.93 1.91 -1.59
N TYR A 78 9.24 1.66 -1.39
CA TYR A 78 10.30 2.10 -2.30
C TYR A 78 10.86 0.96 -3.16
N TYR A 79 10.43 -0.28 -2.91
CA TYR A 79 11.01 -1.46 -3.55
C TYR A 79 10.55 -1.57 -5.00
N ARG A 80 11.46 -1.30 -5.95
CA ARG A 80 11.27 -1.58 -7.38
C ARG A 80 11.69 -3.02 -7.68
N GLY A 81 10.72 -3.87 -8.00
CA GLY A 81 11.02 -5.20 -8.52
C GLY A 81 11.25 -5.15 -10.03
N ASP A 82 12.05 -6.07 -10.58
CA ASP A 82 12.34 -6.13 -12.03
C ASP A 82 11.07 -6.28 -12.90
N SER A 83 9.97 -6.77 -12.31
CA SER A 83 8.66 -6.96 -12.94
C SER A 83 7.77 -5.69 -12.99
N ASP A 84 8.14 -4.61 -12.30
CA ASP A 84 7.36 -3.36 -12.27
C ASP A 84 7.21 -2.68 -13.64
N ARG A 85 8.08 -3.01 -14.60
CA ARG A 85 8.01 -2.47 -15.96
C ARG A 85 6.76 -2.93 -16.72
N GLN A 86 6.15 -4.06 -16.35
CA GLN A 86 5.01 -4.64 -17.07
C GLN A 86 3.70 -4.59 -16.27
N HIS A 87 3.76 -4.54 -14.93
CA HIS A 87 2.58 -4.54 -14.08
C HIS A 87 2.71 -3.53 -12.94
N TYR A 88 2.10 -2.35 -13.12
CA TYR A 88 2.13 -1.17 -12.23
C TYR A 88 1.71 -1.38 -10.76
N SER A 89 1.33 -2.58 -10.35
CA SER A 89 0.81 -2.87 -9.01
C SER A 89 0.97 -4.33 -8.58
N ARG A 90 1.50 -5.23 -9.40
CA ARG A 90 1.52 -6.68 -9.11
C ARG A 90 2.93 -7.22 -9.33
N GLY A 91 3.80 -6.95 -8.37
CA GLY A 91 5.18 -7.42 -8.38
C GLY A 91 5.34 -8.78 -7.69
N HIS A 92 6.27 -9.60 -8.17
CA HIS A 92 6.81 -10.71 -7.38
C HIS A 92 7.64 -10.11 -6.25
N ILE A 93 7.18 -10.27 -5.01
CA ILE A 93 7.92 -9.82 -3.83
C ILE A 93 8.89 -10.93 -3.42
N PRO A 94 10.21 -10.66 -3.35
CA PRO A 94 11.17 -11.63 -2.83
C PRO A 94 10.88 -11.95 -1.36
N GLU A 95 11.19 -13.17 -0.93
CA GLU A 95 11.08 -13.57 0.48
C GLU A 95 11.79 -12.58 1.42
N LEU A 96 11.17 -12.28 2.56
CA LEU A 96 11.62 -11.32 3.56
C LEU A 96 13.10 -11.54 3.97
N GLN A 97 13.55 -12.80 4.09
CA GLN A 97 14.96 -13.10 4.41
C GLN A 97 15.95 -12.57 3.37
N LYS A 98 15.60 -12.59 2.08
CA LYS A 98 16.48 -12.09 0.99
C LYS A 98 16.57 -10.57 0.98
N GLN A 99 15.61 -9.88 1.59
CA GLN A 99 15.59 -8.42 1.70
C GLN A 99 16.44 -7.92 2.87
N LEU A 100 16.54 -8.71 3.95
CA LEU A 100 17.33 -8.38 5.14
C LEU A 100 18.82 -8.72 5.02
N SER A 101 19.20 -9.58 4.08
CA SER A 101 20.58 -10.05 3.88
C SER A 101 21.51 -9.06 3.17
N HIS A 102 21.00 -7.89 2.74
CA HIS A 102 21.78 -6.83 2.08
C HIS A 102 21.99 -5.59 2.95
N ARG A 103 21.91 -5.75 4.28
CA ARG A 103 22.38 -4.75 5.24
C ARG A 103 23.73 -5.14 5.82
#